data_AF-A0A023EUI3-F1
#
_entry.id   AF-A0A023EUI3-F1
#
_cell.length_a   1.000
_cell.length_b   1.000
_cell.length_c   1.000
_cell.angle_alpha   90.00
_cell.angle_beta   90.00
_cell.angle_gamma   90.00
#
_symmetry.space_group_name_H-M   'P 1'
#
loop_
_entity.id
_entity.type
_entity.pdbx_description
1 polymer ?
#
loop_
_entity_poly.entity_id
_entity_poly.type
_entity_poly.pdbx_seq_one_letter_code
_entity_poly.pdbx_strand_id
1 'polypeptide(L)'
;SEMLWRLSLLVLAGVVVALAGASNPQLEEDELAAAKYVTDLEREILARNYEATEASWAYESNLTEDNLKQRNEIQTRNANYFKEVARELRKFNYNAFKDADLKRKIKKLTDLGYAALSEDKFTQLLDAISSMSENYAMAKVCDYKDRTKCDLSLEPELTETLATSRDPEELKHYWIQWYDSAGAPTRENFQKYVELNKEAAELNGFTSGAEAWLDAYEDETFEEQVDAAIEEIRPLYEQIHAYVRHRLRERYGEAVVSEKGPIPMHLLGNMWAQTWDNIADFTTPFPDSQQLDVTEEMARQGYNPIQMFEMGDEFFVSLNMTKLPASFWEKSILEKPDDGRELVCHASAWDFYRTDDVRIKQCTRVNMEDFFTVHHELGHIQYYLQYQHQPSMYREGANPGFHEAVGDVLSLSVSTPKHLEKIGLLKDFTLDEESKVNQFYRSGLGKLVFLPFAYTIDKYRWGIFRGDIQPHEYNCKFWEMRSKFSGIEPPVVRTEKDFDAPAKYHVSADVEYLRYLVSYIIQFQFHRSACELAGEYVKGDPEKTVNNCDIYQSVNAGNAIKEMLAMGSSKPWPDAMEALTGQRKMSADALLEYFQPLYDWLVVENKRLGAYVGWEATEKCQPE
;
A
#
# COMPACT_ATOMS: atom_id res chain seq x y z
N SER A 1 0.34 64.37 70.46
CA SER A 1 0.39 62.91 70.33
C SER A 1 -1.00 62.48 69.91
N GLU A 2 -1.28 62.57 68.62
CA GLU A 2 -0.89 61.63 67.54
C GLU A 2 -2.12 60.76 67.26
N MET A 3 -2.90 61.05 66.21
CA MET A 3 -2.56 60.95 64.79
C MET A 3 -2.47 59.48 64.36
N LEU A 4 -3.25 59.18 63.31
CA LEU A 4 -3.37 57.93 62.57
C LEU A 4 -4.28 56.89 63.23
N TRP A 5 -5.44 56.67 62.63
CA TRP A 5 -6.15 55.39 62.40
C TRP A 5 -7.58 55.71 61.97
N ARG A 6 -7.70 56.45 60.85
CA ARG A 6 -8.95 56.66 60.09
C ARG A 6 -8.59 56.81 58.61
N LEU A 7 -8.27 55.71 57.93
CA LEU A 7 -8.26 55.63 56.46
C LEU A 7 -7.93 54.20 56.02
N SER A 8 -8.89 53.28 56.08
CA SER A 8 -8.79 51.97 55.41
C SER A 8 -10.17 51.34 55.17
N LEU A 9 -11.12 52.13 54.64
CA LEU A 9 -12.49 51.66 54.38
C LEU A 9 -12.94 51.88 52.91
N LEU A 10 -12.00 51.94 51.95
CA LEU A 10 -12.32 52.31 50.57
C LEU A 10 -11.45 51.66 49.45
N VAL A 11 -10.92 50.44 49.62
CA VAL A 11 -10.26 49.71 48.50
C VAL A 11 -10.51 48.19 48.52
N LEU A 12 -11.71 47.73 48.86
CA LEU A 12 -12.07 46.30 48.75
C LEU A 12 -13.38 46.09 47.98
N ALA A 13 -13.60 46.93 46.97
CA ALA A 13 -14.54 46.70 45.89
C ALA A 13 -13.80 47.01 44.59
N GLY A 14 -13.24 45.99 43.94
CA GLY A 14 -12.66 46.17 42.61
C GLY A 14 -11.40 45.39 42.28
N VAL A 15 -11.27 44.12 42.69
CA VAL A 15 -10.46 43.13 41.93
C VAL A 15 -11.08 41.74 42.14
N VAL A 16 -12.33 41.57 41.70
CA VAL A 16 -12.69 40.29 41.09
C VAL A 16 -12.34 40.48 39.62
N VAL A 17 -11.05 40.31 39.31
CA VAL A 17 -10.64 40.09 37.92
C VAL A 17 -11.25 38.74 37.57
N ALA A 18 -12.36 38.80 36.84
CA ALA A 18 -12.86 37.69 36.09
C ALA A 18 -11.67 37.15 35.27
N LEU A 19 -11.19 35.96 35.62
CA LEU A 19 -10.53 35.07 34.67
C LEU A 19 -11.58 34.54 33.68
N ALA A 20 -12.29 35.46 33.03
CA ALA A 20 -12.92 35.20 31.75
C ALA A 20 -11.80 35.43 30.74
N GLY A 21 -11.24 34.35 30.19
CA GLY A 21 -10.27 34.47 29.10
C GLY A 21 -10.85 35.40 28.05
N ALA A 22 -10.19 36.52 27.78
CA ALA A 22 -10.63 37.49 26.79
C ALA A 22 -10.69 36.78 25.43
N SER A 23 -11.89 36.42 24.98
CA SER A 23 -12.10 35.99 23.61
C SER A 23 -11.77 37.17 22.70
N ASN A 24 -10.95 36.94 21.67
CA ASN A 24 -10.71 37.91 20.62
C ASN A 24 -11.94 37.89 19.69
N PRO A 25 -12.84 38.90 19.71
CA PRO A 25 -14.11 38.83 18.96
C PRO A 25 -13.90 38.70 17.45
N GLN A 26 -12.81 39.28 16.92
CA GLN A 26 -12.45 39.13 15.51
C GLN A 26 -12.11 37.69 15.16
N LEU A 27 -11.39 36.99 16.04
CA LEU A 27 -11.03 35.59 15.82
C LEU A 27 -12.26 34.67 15.83
N GLU A 28 -13.24 34.97 16.69
CA GLU A 28 -14.50 34.21 16.74
C GLU A 28 -15.36 34.47 15.49
N GLU A 29 -15.38 35.70 14.98
CA GLU A 29 -16.05 36.04 13.71
C GLU A 29 -15.35 35.37 12.52
N ASP A 30 -14.02 35.40 12.47
CA ASP A 30 -13.21 34.72 11.45
C ASP A 30 -13.44 33.21 11.46
N GLU A 31 -13.50 32.59 12.64
CA GLU A 31 -13.75 31.16 12.83
C GLU A 31 -15.15 30.77 12.32
N LEU A 32 -16.18 31.56 12.64
CA LEU A 32 -17.54 31.36 12.12
C LEU A 32 -17.62 31.55 10.59
N ALA A 33 -16.94 32.55 10.05
CA ALA A 33 -16.89 32.81 8.61
C ALA A 33 -16.18 31.68 7.86
N ALA A 34 -15.06 31.18 8.37
CA ALA A 34 -14.34 30.05 7.81
C ALA A 34 -15.16 28.75 7.88
N ALA A 35 -15.83 28.49 9.01
CA ALA A 35 -16.72 27.33 9.15
C ALA A 35 -17.86 27.36 8.13
N LYS A 36 -18.48 28.52 7.94
CA LYS A 36 -19.51 28.71 6.92
C LYS A 36 -18.97 28.49 5.51
N TYR A 37 -17.80 29.06 5.20
CA TYR A 37 -17.17 28.90 3.88
C TYR A 37 -16.88 27.43 3.58
N VAL A 38 -16.24 26.69 4.50
CA VAL A 38 -15.97 25.24 4.36
C VAL A 38 -17.27 24.45 4.15
N THR A 39 -18.32 24.76 4.90
CA THR A 39 -19.64 24.10 4.75
C THR A 39 -20.27 24.36 3.39
N ASP A 40 -20.18 25.60 2.89
CA ASP A 40 -20.78 26.00 1.62
C ASP A 40 -20.04 25.37 0.41
N LEU A 41 -18.74 25.02 0.55
CA LEU A 41 -17.93 24.38 -0.50
C LEU A 41 -18.24 22.89 -0.69
N GLU A 42 -18.74 22.20 0.33
CA GLU A 42 -18.81 20.73 0.38
C GLU A 42 -19.50 20.12 -0.86
N ARG A 43 -20.64 20.69 -1.26
CA ARG A 43 -21.38 20.21 -2.44
C ARG A 43 -20.58 20.34 -3.74
N GLU A 44 -19.87 21.45 -3.90
CA GLU A 44 -19.08 21.72 -5.11
C GLU A 44 -17.84 20.82 -5.15
N ILE A 45 -17.18 20.60 -4.00
CA ILE A 45 -16.04 19.69 -3.88
C ILE A 45 -16.46 18.26 -4.26
N LEU A 46 -17.55 17.74 -3.69
CA LEU A 46 -18.04 16.39 -4.03
C LEU A 46 -18.39 16.26 -5.51
N ALA A 47 -19.02 17.27 -6.11
CA ALA A 47 -19.36 17.26 -7.53
C ALA A 47 -18.12 17.24 -8.44
N ARG A 48 -17.09 18.01 -8.08
CA ARG A 48 -15.80 18.07 -8.80
C ARG A 48 -14.99 16.80 -8.66
N ASN A 49 -14.94 16.24 -7.46
CA ASN A 49 -14.25 14.97 -7.21
C ASN A 49 -14.92 13.84 -8.00
N TYR A 50 -16.26 13.81 -8.06
CA TYR A 50 -17.01 12.88 -8.91
C TYR A 50 -16.63 13.02 -10.40
N GLU A 51 -16.65 14.24 -10.94
CA GLU A 51 -16.30 14.50 -12.35
C GLU A 51 -14.87 14.06 -12.68
N ALA A 52 -13.90 14.40 -11.83
CA ALA A 52 -12.51 13.99 -12.02
C ALA A 52 -12.34 12.46 -11.92
N THR A 53 -13.01 11.83 -10.96
CA THR A 53 -12.91 10.37 -10.76
C THR A 53 -13.52 9.61 -11.93
N GLU A 54 -14.66 10.04 -12.48
CA GLU A 54 -15.25 9.45 -13.70
C GLU A 54 -14.31 9.59 -14.90
N ALA A 55 -13.66 10.74 -15.07
CA ALA A 55 -12.72 10.94 -16.17
C ALA A 55 -11.47 10.06 -16.04
N SER A 56 -10.93 9.92 -14.82
CA SER A 56 -9.82 9.00 -14.54
C SER A 56 -10.22 7.53 -14.76
N TRP A 57 -11.40 7.12 -14.27
CA TRP A 57 -11.95 5.78 -14.47
C TRP A 57 -12.11 5.46 -15.96
N ALA A 58 -12.66 6.39 -16.74
CA ALA A 58 -12.85 6.21 -18.18
C ALA A 58 -11.53 6.02 -18.93
N TYR A 59 -10.49 6.76 -18.54
CA TYR A 59 -9.15 6.60 -19.10
C TYR A 59 -8.49 5.29 -18.69
N GLU A 60 -8.46 4.96 -17.39
CA GLU A 60 -7.81 3.71 -16.94
C GLU A 60 -8.53 2.44 -17.38
N SER A 61 -9.83 2.53 -17.66
CA SER A 61 -10.64 1.44 -18.20
C SER A 61 -10.59 1.33 -19.72
N ASN A 62 -10.03 2.34 -20.41
CA ASN A 62 -9.90 2.41 -21.87
C ASN A 62 -8.87 3.49 -22.26
N LEU A 63 -7.61 3.07 -22.44
CA LEU A 63 -6.48 3.94 -22.70
C LEU A 63 -6.55 4.48 -24.14
N THR A 64 -7.01 5.73 -24.28
CA THR A 64 -7.08 6.46 -25.56
C THR A 64 -6.65 7.91 -25.37
N GLU A 65 -6.11 8.53 -26.43
CA GLU A 65 -5.70 9.94 -26.41
C GLU A 65 -6.87 10.88 -26.05
N ASP A 66 -8.09 10.58 -26.53
CA ASP A 66 -9.29 11.36 -26.23
C ASP A 66 -9.69 11.28 -24.75
N ASN A 67 -9.59 10.09 -24.13
CA ASN A 67 -9.85 9.94 -22.70
C ASN A 67 -8.76 10.60 -21.86
N LEU A 68 -7.49 10.46 -22.26
CA LEU A 68 -6.35 11.11 -21.60
C LEU A 68 -6.54 12.62 -21.56
N LYS A 69 -6.85 13.20 -22.71
CA LYS A 69 -7.08 14.64 -22.86
C LYS A 69 -8.24 15.11 -21.98
N GLN A 70 -9.38 14.43 -22.01
CA GLN A 70 -10.53 14.78 -21.17
C GLN A 70 -10.19 14.72 -19.67
N ARG A 71 -9.50 13.66 -19.24
CA ARG A 71 -9.03 13.52 -17.86
C ARG A 71 -8.12 14.67 -17.46
N ASN A 72 -7.09 14.97 -18.26
CA ASN A 72 -6.12 16.03 -17.95
C ASN A 72 -6.80 17.42 -17.92
N GLU A 73 -7.72 17.71 -18.85
CA GLU A 73 -8.49 18.96 -18.85
C GLU A 73 -9.33 19.12 -17.57
N ILE A 74 -10.03 18.05 -17.13
CA ILE A 74 -10.83 18.08 -15.90
C ILE A 74 -9.95 18.25 -14.66
N GLN A 75 -8.83 17.51 -14.58
CA GLN A 75 -7.89 17.62 -13.47
C GLN A 75 -7.30 19.04 -13.35
N THR A 76 -6.93 19.65 -14.47
CA THR A 76 -6.42 21.04 -14.49
C THR A 76 -7.48 22.04 -14.02
N ARG A 77 -8.75 21.90 -14.44
CA ARG A 77 -9.84 22.76 -13.94
C ARG A 77 -10.05 22.62 -12.44
N ASN A 78 -9.97 21.39 -11.92
CA ASN A 78 -10.11 21.13 -10.49
C ASN A 78 -8.92 21.67 -9.68
N ALA A 79 -7.69 21.49 -10.17
CA ALA A 79 -6.50 22.07 -9.55
C ALA A 79 -6.64 23.60 -9.41
N ASN A 80 -7.10 24.29 -10.46
CA ASN A 80 -7.34 25.73 -10.41
C ASN A 80 -8.44 26.12 -9.41
N TYR A 81 -9.51 25.35 -9.28
CA TYR A 81 -10.53 25.57 -8.26
C TYR A 81 -9.98 25.45 -6.83
N PHE A 82 -9.22 24.38 -6.54
CA PHE A 82 -8.64 24.18 -5.21
C PHE A 82 -7.59 25.24 -4.85
N LYS A 83 -6.83 25.78 -5.83
CA LYS A 83 -5.98 26.96 -5.59
C LYS A 83 -6.76 28.16 -5.07
N GLU A 84 -7.95 28.43 -5.63
CA GLU A 84 -8.80 29.53 -5.18
C GLU A 84 -9.35 29.25 -3.78
N VAL A 85 -9.81 28.03 -3.50
CA VAL A 85 -10.26 27.61 -2.16
C VAL A 85 -9.14 27.80 -1.13
N ALA A 86 -7.94 27.30 -1.41
CA ALA A 86 -6.79 27.45 -0.52
C ALA A 86 -6.41 28.92 -0.32
N ARG A 87 -6.48 29.75 -1.38
CA ARG A 87 -6.20 31.19 -1.28
C ARG A 87 -7.19 31.91 -0.35
N GLU A 88 -8.48 31.59 -0.44
CA GLU A 88 -9.50 32.16 0.44
C GLU A 88 -9.31 31.68 1.89
N LEU A 89 -9.03 30.39 2.10
CA LEU A 89 -8.80 29.83 3.43
C LEU A 89 -7.53 30.36 4.11
N ARG A 90 -6.47 30.61 3.34
CA ARG A 90 -5.20 31.18 3.86
C ARG A 90 -5.33 32.65 4.32
N LYS A 91 -6.45 33.33 4.08
CA LYS A 91 -6.74 34.66 4.65
C LYS A 91 -7.03 34.58 6.15
N PHE A 92 -7.50 33.44 6.62
CA PHE A 92 -7.78 33.21 8.04
C PHE A 92 -6.53 32.73 8.77
N ASN A 93 -6.29 33.24 9.97
CA ASN A 93 -5.29 32.67 10.89
C ASN A 93 -5.87 31.42 11.58
N TYR A 94 -6.16 30.38 10.80
CA TYR A 94 -6.91 29.23 11.28
C TYR A 94 -6.17 28.46 12.39
N ASN A 95 -4.83 28.53 12.46
CA ASN A 95 -4.05 27.95 13.55
C ASN A 95 -4.44 28.47 14.94
N ALA A 96 -4.99 29.70 15.01
CA ALA A 96 -5.48 30.29 16.26
C ALA A 96 -6.92 29.90 16.61
N PHE A 97 -7.66 29.23 15.72
CA PHE A 97 -9.04 28.81 15.96
C PHE A 97 -9.15 27.82 17.12
N LYS A 98 -10.27 27.87 17.84
CA LYS A 98 -10.55 26.99 18.98
C LYS A 98 -10.98 25.60 18.50
N ASP A 99 -11.78 25.54 17.44
CA ASP A 99 -12.29 24.31 16.84
C ASP A 99 -11.17 23.52 16.15
N ALA A 100 -10.82 22.37 16.73
CA ALA A 100 -9.81 21.47 16.20
C ALA A 100 -10.24 20.76 14.91
N ASP A 101 -11.54 20.49 14.76
CA ASP A 101 -12.11 19.87 13.55
C ASP A 101 -12.01 20.85 12.38
N LEU A 102 -12.43 22.10 12.58
CA LEU A 102 -12.30 23.14 11.56
C LEU A 102 -10.84 23.37 11.15
N LYS A 103 -9.91 23.43 12.11
CA LYS A 103 -8.46 23.53 11.82
C LYS A 103 -7.98 22.41 10.91
N ARG A 104 -8.39 21.17 11.19
CA ARG A 104 -8.01 20.00 10.40
C ARG A 104 -8.62 20.06 9.00
N LYS A 105 -9.90 20.43 8.87
CA LYS A 105 -10.55 20.63 7.55
C LYS A 105 -9.81 21.67 6.72
N ILE A 106 -9.46 22.81 7.33
CA ILE A 106 -8.73 23.88 6.65
C ILE A 106 -7.32 23.42 6.29
N LYS A 107 -6.57 22.74 7.18
CA LYS A 107 -5.24 22.18 6.86
C LYS A 107 -5.33 21.35 5.57
N LYS A 108 -6.25 20.37 5.51
CA LYS A 108 -6.43 19.50 4.34
C LYS A 108 -6.85 20.23 3.07
N LEU A 109 -7.71 21.25 3.16
CA LEU A 109 -8.11 22.06 2.00
C LEU A 109 -7.03 23.04 1.53
N THR A 110 -6.05 23.35 2.38
CA THR A 110 -4.93 24.25 2.04
C THR A 110 -3.66 23.54 1.64
N ASP A 111 -3.61 22.22 1.79
CA ASP A 111 -2.62 21.34 1.17
C ASP A 111 -3.05 21.09 -0.28
N LEU A 112 -2.28 21.63 -1.22
CA LEU A 112 -2.61 21.57 -2.64
C LEU A 112 -1.89 20.41 -3.34
N GLY A 113 -0.90 19.79 -2.71
CA GLY A 113 0.03 18.89 -3.41
C GLY A 113 0.50 19.50 -4.73
N TYR A 114 0.37 18.73 -5.82
CA TYR A 114 0.73 19.18 -7.17
C TYR A 114 -0.11 20.34 -7.70
N ALA A 115 -1.33 20.53 -7.22
CA ALA A 115 -2.15 21.68 -7.60
C ALA A 115 -1.54 23.01 -7.12
N ALA A 116 -0.44 23.03 -6.37
CA ALA A 116 0.29 24.26 -6.09
C ALA A 116 1.04 24.84 -7.32
N LEU A 117 1.41 23.99 -8.28
CA LEU A 117 2.14 24.38 -9.50
C LEU A 117 1.35 25.36 -10.37
N SER A 118 2.03 26.14 -11.20
CA SER A 118 1.37 26.89 -12.28
C SER A 118 0.65 25.94 -13.25
N GLU A 119 -0.37 26.42 -13.96
CA GLU A 119 -1.19 25.57 -14.84
C GLU A 119 -0.37 24.84 -15.92
N ASP A 120 0.61 25.52 -16.51
CA ASP A 120 1.53 24.97 -17.51
C ASP A 120 2.44 23.88 -16.92
N LYS A 121 2.91 24.07 -15.68
CA LYS A 121 3.76 23.11 -14.98
C LYS A 121 2.98 21.92 -14.45
N PHE A 122 1.77 22.13 -13.95
CA PHE A 122 0.86 21.06 -13.54
C PHE A 122 0.51 20.15 -14.72
N THR A 123 0.21 20.74 -15.89
CA THR A 123 -0.02 19.98 -17.13
C THR A 123 1.23 19.18 -17.52
N GLN A 124 2.43 19.80 -17.51
CA GLN A 124 3.68 19.09 -17.79
C GLN A 124 3.95 17.92 -16.82
N LEU A 125 3.59 18.08 -15.55
CA LEU A 125 3.71 17.01 -14.55
C LEU A 125 2.76 15.85 -14.88
N LEU A 126 1.49 16.15 -15.15
CA LEU A 126 0.51 15.14 -15.54
C LEU A 126 0.93 14.39 -16.81
N ASP A 127 1.44 15.10 -17.81
CA ASP A 127 1.91 14.50 -19.07
C ASP A 127 3.12 13.58 -18.82
N ALA A 128 4.07 13.99 -17.97
CA ALA A 128 5.22 13.17 -17.61
C ALA A 128 4.79 11.87 -16.90
N ILE A 129 3.91 11.96 -15.88
CA ILE A 129 3.39 10.78 -15.17
C ILE A 129 2.59 9.87 -16.12
N SER A 130 1.73 10.44 -16.96
CA SER A 130 0.92 9.68 -17.92
C SER A 130 1.80 8.94 -18.92
N SER A 131 2.84 9.59 -19.45
CA SER A 131 3.78 8.98 -20.38
C SER A 131 4.51 7.79 -19.77
N MET A 132 4.90 7.88 -18.48
CA MET A 132 5.52 6.75 -17.77
C MET A 132 4.53 5.60 -17.57
N SER A 133 3.32 5.91 -17.09
CA SER A 133 2.27 4.90 -16.85
C SER A 133 1.80 4.22 -18.14
N GLU A 134 1.66 4.95 -19.25
CA GLU A 134 1.31 4.41 -20.56
C GLU A 134 2.42 3.51 -21.10
N ASN A 135 3.68 3.94 -21.00
CA ASN A 135 4.82 3.11 -21.39
C ASN A 135 4.80 1.76 -20.65
N TYR A 136 4.56 1.79 -19.33
CA TYR A 136 4.43 0.57 -18.53
C TYR A 136 3.26 -0.31 -18.99
N ALA A 137 2.06 0.27 -19.16
CA ALA A 137 0.85 -0.48 -19.50
C ALA A 137 0.89 -1.09 -20.91
N MET A 138 1.52 -0.39 -21.86
CA MET A 138 1.57 -0.78 -23.27
C MET A 138 2.82 -1.59 -23.62
N ALA A 139 3.76 -1.78 -22.70
CA ALA A 139 4.98 -2.55 -22.94
C ALA A 139 4.65 -3.98 -23.39
N LYS A 140 5.17 -4.36 -24.57
CA LYS A 140 5.11 -5.73 -25.11
C LYS A 140 6.53 -6.24 -25.34
N VAL A 141 6.74 -7.54 -25.13
CA VAL A 141 8.05 -8.17 -25.32
C VAL A 141 7.97 -9.35 -26.28
N CYS A 142 9.11 -9.71 -26.86
CA CYS A 142 9.20 -10.85 -27.76
C CYS A 142 9.38 -12.18 -27.01
N ASP A 143 8.69 -13.21 -27.48
CA ASP A 143 8.73 -14.57 -26.94
C ASP A 143 10.16 -15.13 -26.94
N TYR A 144 10.49 -15.93 -25.92
CA TYR A 144 11.81 -16.53 -25.74
C TYR A 144 12.17 -17.49 -26.88
N LYS A 145 11.21 -18.29 -27.35
CA LYS A 145 11.39 -19.36 -28.34
C LYS A 145 11.06 -18.87 -29.75
N ASP A 146 10.13 -17.94 -29.91
CA ASP A 146 9.76 -17.33 -31.19
C ASP A 146 9.95 -15.81 -31.20
N ARG A 147 11.12 -15.36 -31.68
CA ARG A 147 11.45 -13.92 -31.75
C ARG A 147 10.56 -13.11 -32.69
N THR A 148 9.68 -13.73 -33.46
CA THR A 148 8.71 -13.02 -34.32
C THR A 148 7.39 -12.71 -33.61
N LYS A 149 7.11 -13.37 -32.49
CA LYS A 149 5.95 -13.12 -31.64
C LYS A 149 6.31 -12.08 -30.57
N CYS A 150 5.86 -10.83 -30.78
CA CYS A 150 6.19 -9.68 -29.92
C CYS A 150 4.95 -8.98 -29.36
N ASP A 151 3.97 -9.77 -28.93
CA ASP A 151 2.67 -9.34 -28.40
C ASP A 151 2.46 -9.73 -26.93
N LEU A 152 3.50 -10.25 -26.25
CA LEU A 152 3.39 -10.67 -24.85
C LEU A 152 3.40 -9.46 -23.92
N SER A 153 2.37 -9.35 -23.08
CA SER A 153 2.23 -8.27 -22.10
C SER A 153 2.68 -8.76 -20.72
N LEU A 154 2.87 -7.83 -19.78
CA LEU A 154 3.05 -8.21 -18.37
C LEU A 154 1.90 -9.10 -17.89
N GLU A 155 0.66 -8.63 -18.10
CA GLU A 155 -0.56 -9.30 -17.66
C GLU A 155 -1.38 -9.86 -18.83
N PRO A 156 -1.57 -11.20 -18.93
CA PRO A 156 -1.09 -12.23 -17.99
C PRO A 156 0.25 -12.89 -18.38
N GLU A 157 0.75 -12.71 -19.61
CA GLU A 157 1.71 -13.66 -20.18
C GLU A 157 3.05 -13.72 -19.42
N LEU A 158 3.63 -12.58 -19.06
CA LEU A 158 4.88 -12.58 -18.30
C LEU A 158 4.65 -12.95 -16.84
N THR A 159 3.59 -12.46 -16.20
CA THR A 159 3.26 -12.82 -14.81
C THR A 159 3.09 -14.34 -14.66
N GLU A 160 2.33 -14.99 -15.54
CA GLU A 160 2.17 -16.46 -15.56
C GLU A 160 3.51 -17.18 -15.83
N THR A 161 4.32 -16.66 -16.76
CA THR A 161 5.62 -17.25 -17.09
C THR A 161 6.60 -17.16 -15.93
N LEU A 162 6.71 -16.01 -15.26
CA LEU A 162 7.57 -15.82 -14.10
C LEU A 162 7.10 -16.69 -12.92
N ALA A 163 5.78 -16.84 -12.74
CA ALA A 163 5.20 -17.66 -11.68
C ALA A 163 5.47 -19.16 -11.88
N THR A 164 5.45 -19.66 -13.12
CA THR A 164 5.43 -21.10 -13.41
C THR A 164 6.70 -21.66 -14.06
N SER A 165 7.43 -20.85 -14.84
CA SER A 165 8.66 -21.31 -15.48
C SER A 165 9.74 -21.56 -14.43
N ARG A 166 10.60 -22.53 -14.74
CA ARG A 166 11.74 -22.95 -13.92
C ARG A 166 12.98 -23.08 -14.82
N ASP A 167 12.98 -22.42 -15.97
CA ASP A 167 14.14 -22.29 -16.86
C ASP A 167 14.82 -20.94 -16.59
N PRO A 168 16.03 -20.92 -15.98
CA PRO A 168 16.72 -19.67 -15.67
C PRO A 168 16.97 -18.77 -16.88
N GLU A 169 17.19 -19.34 -18.08
CA GLU A 169 17.49 -18.56 -19.28
C GLU A 169 16.23 -17.93 -19.87
N GLU A 170 15.08 -18.62 -19.80
CA GLU A 170 13.77 -18.08 -20.16
C GLU A 170 13.38 -16.93 -19.21
N LEU A 171 13.49 -17.17 -17.89
CA LEU A 171 13.20 -16.17 -16.86
C LEU A 171 14.10 -14.93 -17.01
N LYS A 172 15.39 -15.14 -17.28
CA LYS A 172 16.36 -14.06 -17.50
C LYS A 172 16.02 -13.26 -18.75
N HIS A 173 15.64 -13.93 -19.84
CA HIS A 173 15.22 -13.27 -21.08
C HIS A 173 14.05 -12.31 -20.83
N TYR A 174 12.98 -12.78 -20.18
CA TYR A 174 11.80 -11.95 -19.93
C TYR A 174 12.08 -10.84 -18.94
N TRP A 175 12.90 -11.08 -17.91
CA TRP A 175 13.33 -10.03 -16.99
C TRP A 175 14.06 -8.91 -17.73
N ILE A 176 15.04 -9.23 -18.59
CA ILE A 176 15.79 -8.22 -19.36
C ILE A 176 14.85 -7.42 -20.25
N GLN A 177 14.02 -8.11 -21.04
CA GLN A 177 13.09 -7.44 -21.97
C GLN A 177 12.12 -6.51 -21.25
N TRP A 178 11.59 -6.94 -20.10
CA TRP A 178 10.66 -6.14 -19.31
C TRP A 178 11.34 -4.87 -18.80
N TYR A 179 12.48 -4.99 -18.12
CA TYR A 179 13.19 -3.85 -17.55
C TYR A 179 13.70 -2.87 -18.63
N ASP A 180 14.15 -3.39 -19.77
CA ASP A 180 14.60 -2.56 -20.90
C ASP A 180 13.43 -1.82 -21.59
N SER A 181 12.21 -2.36 -21.54
CA SER A 181 11.02 -1.76 -22.17
C SER A 181 10.24 -0.84 -21.23
N ALA A 182 10.02 -1.27 -19.98
CA ALA A 182 9.22 -0.54 -19.00
C ALA A 182 10.03 0.49 -18.21
N GLY A 183 11.35 0.29 -18.06
CA GLY A 183 12.24 1.15 -17.29
C GLY A 183 12.91 2.25 -18.13
N ALA A 184 14.02 1.90 -18.78
CA ALA A 184 14.94 2.84 -19.44
C ALA A 184 14.31 3.94 -20.32
N PRO A 185 13.29 3.65 -21.16
CA PRO A 185 12.68 4.65 -22.04
C PRO A 185 12.02 5.82 -21.30
N THR A 186 11.68 5.65 -20.01
CA THR A 186 10.98 6.66 -19.21
C THR A 186 11.90 7.63 -18.46
N ARG A 187 13.23 7.48 -18.57
CA ARG A 187 14.22 8.27 -17.79
C ARG A 187 14.02 9.78 -17.88
N GLU A 188 13.75 10.32 -19.07
CA GLU A 188 13.54 11.77 -19.25
C GLU A 188 12.25 12.25 -18.59
N ASN A 189 11.15 11.50 -18.74
CA ASN A 189 9.87 11.80 -18.09
C ASN A 189 9.99 11.71 -16.58
N PHE A 190 10.71 10.71 -16.06
CA PHE A 190 10.97 10.57 -14.63
C PHE A 190 11.76 11.75 -14.08
N GLN A 191 12.81 12.21 -14.79
CA GLN A 191 13.58 13.38 -14.39
C GLN A 191 12.71 14.64 -14.35
N LYS A 192 11.87 14.85 -15.37
CA LYS A 192 10.91 15.96 -15.42
C LYS A 192 9.90 15.90 -14.27
N TYR A 193 9.42 14.69 -13.95
CA TYR A 193 8.56 14.42 -12.81
C TYR A 193 9.23 14.81 -11.49
N VAL A 194 10.47 14.36 -11.23
CA VAL A 194 11.22 14.69 -10.00
C VAL A 194 11.39 16.20 -9.82
N GLU A 195 11.72 16.92 -10.88
CA GLU A 195 11.88 18.38 -10.85
C GLU A 195 10.59 19.10 -10.46
N LEU A 196 9.46 18.71 -11.06
CA LEU A 196 8.16 19.32 -10.81
C LEU A 196 7.55 18.89 -9.47
N ASN A 197 7.79 17.65 -9.05
CA ASN A 197 7.43 17.14 -7.73
C ASN A 197 8.13 17.97 -6.63
N LYS A 198 9.43 18.22 -6.77
CA LYS A 198 10.19 19.06 -5.84
C LYS A 198 9.65 20.48 -5.78
N GLU A 199 9.42 21.12 -6.93
CA GLU A 199 8.85 22.47 -6.97
C GLU A 199 7.48 22.53 -6.30
N ALA A 200 6.61 21.53 -6.54
CA ALA A 200 5.32 21.45 -5.87
C ALA A 200 5.45 21.32 -4.35
N ALA A 201 6.39 20.51 -3.87
CA ALA A 201 6.65 20.36 -2.44
C ALA A 201 7.10 21.68 -1.79
N GLU A 202 8.04 22.39 -2.43
CA GLU A 202 8.52 23.70 -1.97
C GLU A 202 7.39 24.74 -1.92
N LEU A 203 6.48 24.73 -2.91
CA LEU A 203 5.30 25.62 -2.93
C LEU A 203 4.28 25.32 -1.84
N ASN A 204 4.26 24.10 -1.30
CA ASN A 204 3.45 23.72 -0.13
C ASN A 204 4.20 23.87 1.20
N GLY A 205 5.45 24.35 1.18
CA GLY A 205 6.25 24.58 2.39
C GLY A 205 7.01 23.36 2.89
N PHE A 206 7.11 22.30 2.09
CA PHE A 206 7.95 21.13 2.37
C PHE A 206 9.36 21.29 1.78
N THR A 207 10.32 20.51 2.30
CA THR A 207 11.71 20.56 1.81
C THR A 207 11.88 19.76 0.51
N SER A 208 11.13 18.67 0.37
CA SER A 208 11.10 17.83 -0.84
C SER A 208 9.79 17.04 -0.92
N GLY A 209 9.61 16.31 -2.03
CA GLY A 209 8.51 15.34 -2.17
C GLY A 209 8.50 14.25 -1.10
N ALA A 210 9.65 13.95 -0.48
CA ALA A 210 9.72 12.97 0.61
C ALA A 210 8.94 13.47 1.85
N GLU A 211 9.18 14.72 2.26
CA GLU A 211 8.48 15.32 3.40
C GLU A 211 6.99 15.53 3.09
N ALA A 212 6.65 15.82 1.84
CA ALA A 212 5.25 15.92 1.41
C ALA A 212 4.50 14.57 1.56
N TRP A 213 5.14 13.44 1.23
CA TRP A 213 4.55 12.12 1.47
C TRP A 213 4.53 11.74 2.95
N LEU A 214 5.58 12.07 3.70
CA LEU A 214 5.66 11.76 5.13
C LEU A 214 4.63 12.54 5.98
N ASP A 215 4.17 13.73 5.55
CA ASP A 215 3.12 14.49 6.28
C ASP A 215 1.81 13.70 6.41
N ALA A 216 1.51 12.79 5.47
CA ALA A 216 0.33 11.93 5.52
C ALA A 216 0.30 11.00 6.75
N TYR A 217 1.45 10.79 7.40
CA TYR A 217 1.58 9.99 8.61
C TYR A 217 1.57 10.83 9.90
N GLU A 218 1.46 12.16 9.81
CA GLU A 218 1.25 13.08 10.94
C GLU A 218 2.19 12.85 12.15
N ASP A 219 3.42 12.38 11.91
CA ASP A 219 4.44 12.08 12.92
C ASP A 219 5.83 12.42 12.36
N GLU A 220 6.51 13.41 12.96
CA GLU A 220 7.83 13.87 12.53
C GLU A 220 8.93 12.79 12.68
N THR A 221 8.68 11.75 13.47
CA THR A 221 9.62 10.63 13.70
C THR A 221 9.29 9.39 12.89
N PHE A 222 8.33 9.46 11.96
CA PHE A 222 7.81 8.27 11.28
C PHE A 222 8.87 7.51 10.47
N GLU A 223 9.78 8.22 9.80
CA GLU A 223 10.89 7.59 9.07
C GLU A 223 11.82 6.79 10.02
N GLU A 224 12.10 7.30 11.22
CA GLU A 224 12.90 6.60 12.23
C GLU A 224 12.19 5.35 12.76
N GLN A 225 10.87 5.42 12.94
CA GLN A 225 10.05 4.27 13.35
C GLN A 225 10.04 3.16 12.29
N VAL A 226 9.96 3.55 11.02
CA VAL A 226 10.04 2.64 9.88
C VAL A 226 11.42 1.97 9.79
N ASP A 227 12.49 2.76 9.93
CA ASP A 227 13.86 2.23 9.96
C ASP A 227 14.04 1.24 11.12
N ALA A 228 13.54 1.55 12.31
CA ALA A 228 13.59 0.66 13.47
C ALA A 228 12.82 -0.66 13.23
N ALA A 229 11.62 -0.60 12.66
CA ALA A 229 10.84 -1.80 12.35
C ALA A 229 11.57 -2.72 11.37
N ILE A 230 12.23 -2.16 10.35
CA ILE A 230 13.03 -2.95 9.39
C ILE A 230 14.23 -3.63 10.07
N GLU A 231 14.88 -2.97 11.02
CA GLU A 231 15.96 -3.58 11.81
C GLU A 231 15.44 -4.71 12.72
N GLU A 232 14.27 -4.54 13.34
CA GLU A 232 13.63 -5.57 14.17
C GLU A 232 13.23 -6.82 13.36
N ILE A 233 12.75 -6.63 12.12
CA ILE A 233 12.33 -7.71 11.21
C ILE A 233 13.53 -8.41 10.55
N ARG A 234 14.66 -7.72 10.38
CA ARG A 234 15.83 -8.22 9.62
C ARG A 234 16.29 -9.63 10.05
N PRO A 235 16.43 -9.99 11.34
CA PRO A 235 16.93 -11.31 11.71
C PRO A 235 16.04 -12.44 11.19
N LEU A 236 14.73 -12.26 11.16
CA LEU A 236 13.78 -13.24 10.63
C LEU A 236 13.85 -13.27 9.08
N TYR A 237 13.94 -12.10 8.44
CA TYR A 237 14.11 -12.02 6.98
C TYR A 237 15.40 -12.70 6.50
N GLU A 238 16.53 -12.53 7.19
CA GLU A 238 17.80 -13.16 6.80
C GLU A 238 17.74 -14.69 6.89
N GLN A 239 16.94 -15.24 7.81
CA GLN A 239 16.74 -16.69 7.92
C GLN A 239 15.91 -17.25 6.76
N ILE A 240 14.81 -16.58 6.37
CA ILE A 240 14.00 -17.06 5.24
C ILE A 240 14.76 -16.89 3.92
N HIS A 241 15.50 -15.79 3.77
CA HIS A 241 16.39 -15.57 2.63
C HIS A 241 17.44 -16.67 2.49
N ALA A 242 18.16 -16.99 3.57
CA ALA A 242 19.19 -18.03 3.59
C ALA A 242 18.64 -19.40 3.17
N TYR A 243 17.47 -19.75 3.72
CA TYR A 243 16.79 -20.99 3.42
C TYR A 243 16.35 -21.05 1.95
N VAL A 244 15.71 -19.99 1.44
CA VAL A 244 15.29 -19.89 0.04
C VAL A 244 16.49 -19.98 -0.90
N ARG A 245 17.58 -19.25 -0.62
CA ARG A 245 18.82 -19.32 -1.42
C ARG A 245 19.39 -20.74 -1.45
N HIS A 246 19.39 -21.44 -0.31
CA HIS A 246 19.84 -22.82 -0.24
C HIS A 246 19.01 -23.74 -1.15
N ARG A 247 17.67 -23.67 -1.05
CA ARG A 247 16.74 -24.47 -1.87
C ARG A 247 16.84 -24.14 -3.36
N LEU A 248 17.00 -22.86 -3.71
CA LEU A 248 17.25 -22.43 -5.09
C LEU A 248 18.57 -23.00 -5.63
N ARG A 249 19.62 -23.02 -4.80
CA ARG A 249 20.92 -23.58 -5.16
C ARG A 249 20.88 -25.10 -5.35
N GLU A 250 20.10 -25.83 -4.54
CA GLU A 250 19.85 -27.26 -4.76
C GLU A 250 19.14 -27.52 -6.10
N ARG A 251 18.18 -26.66 -6.48
CA ARG A 251 17.43 -26.80 -7.73
C ARG A 251 18.23 -26.41 -8.98
N TYR A 252 18.88 -25.24 -8.95
CA TYR A 252 19.49 -24.62 -10.13
C TYR A 252 21.02 -24.81 -10.21
N GLY A 253 21.64 -25.28 -9.13
CA GLY A 253 23.08 -25.52 -9.06
C GLY A 253 23.90 -24.27 -8.73
N GLU A 254 25.14 -24.53 -8.31
CA GLU A 254 26.07 -23.51 -7.77
C GLU A 254 26.50 -22.47 -8.81
N ALA A 255 26.43 -22.81 -10.10
CA ALA A 255 26.77 -21.90 -11.20
C ALA A 255 25.71 -20.80 -11.41
N VAL A 256 24.48 -21.05 -10.97
CA VAL A 256 23.35 -20.12 -11.11
C VAL A 256 23.14 -19.36 -9.79
N VAL A 257 23.20 -20.06 -8.65
CA VAL A 257 22.95 -19.47 -7.32
C VAL A 257 24.18 -19.64 -6.44
N SER A 258 24.79 -18.51 -6.10
CA SER A 258 25.92 -18.47 -5.14
C SER A 258 25.45 -18.91 -3.75
N GLU A 259 26.35 -19.54 -3.00
CA GLU A 259 26.10 -19.88 -1.59
C GLU A 259 26.01 -18.64 -0.70
N LYS A 260 26.79 -17.59 -1.03
CA LYS A 260 26.99 -16.40 -0.19
C LYS A 260 26.55 -15.10 -0.82
N GLY A 261 26.34 -15.08 -2.14
CA GLY A 261 25.90 -13.89 -2.85
C GLY A 261 24.41 -13.59 -2.67
N PRO A 262 23.95 -12.43 -3.16
CA PRO A 262 22.52 -12.13 -3.32
C PRO A 262 21.83 -13.16 -4.23
N ILE A 263 20.52 -13.33 -4.08
CA ILE A 263 19.71 -14.23 -4.91
C ILE A 263 19.46 -13.56 -6.28
N PRO A 264 19.72 -14.23 -7.41
CA PRO A 264 19.31 -13.73 -8.72
C PRO A 264 17.78 -13.60 -8.81
N MET A 265 17.28 -12.37 -8.88
CA MET A 265 15.88 -12.07 -8.57
C MET A 265 14.85 -12.69 -9.53
N HIS A 266 15.23 -12.93 -10.78
CA HIS A 266 14.40 -13.60 -11.80
C HIS A 266 13.98 -15.04 -11.42
N LEU A 267 14.60 -15.66 -10.40
CA LEU A 267 14.28 -17.01 -9.95
C LEU A 267 13.24 -17.05 -8.82
N LEU A 268 12.75 -15.89 -8.37
CA LEU A 268 11.89 -15.77 -7.19
C LEU A 268 10.39 -15.74 -7.54
N GLY A 269 10.02 -16.15 -8.75
CA GLY A 269 8.60 -16.32 -9.13
C GLY A 269 7.84 -15.02 -9.36
N ASN A 270 8.52 -13.88 -9.37
CA ASN A 270 7.94 -12.55 -9.52
C ASN A 270 8.90 -11.61 -10.24
N MET A 271 8.39 -10.75 -11.13
CA MET A 271 9.19 -9.83 -11.95
C MET A 271 10.13 -8.93 -11.11
N TRP A 272 9.69 -8.52 -9.92
CA TRP A 272 10.41 -7.61 -9.03
C TRP A 272 10.98 -8.29 -7.78
N ALA A 273 10.74 -9.60 -7.62
CA ALA A 273 11.00 -10.35 -6.40
C ALA A 273 10.39 -9.70 -5.14
N GLN A 274 9.22 -9.07 -5.27
CA GLN A 274 8.52 -8.43 -4.14
C GLN A 274 7.86 -9.46 -3.21
N THR A 275 7.38 -10.56 -3.78
CA THR A 275 6.84 -11.73 -3.09
C THR A 275 7.35 -12.98 -3.80
N TRP A 276 7.51 -14.07 -3.05
CA TRP A 276 8.18 -15.30 -3.49
C TRP A 276 7.26 -16.52 -3.37
N ASP A 277 5.97 -16.32 -3.16
CA ASP A 277 4.97 -17.37 -2.99
C ASP A 277 4.90 -18.32 -4.20
N ASN A 278 5.15 -17.83 -5.41
CA ASN A 278 5.18 -18.61 -6.65
C ASN A 278 6.30 -19.66 -6.74
N ILE A 279 7.28 -19.66 -5.84
CA ILE A 279 8.31 -20.72 -5.74
C ILE A 279 8.14 -21.63 -4.52
N ALA A 280 7.04 -21.46 -3.77
CA ALA A 280 6.75 -22.28 -2.60
C ALA A 280 6.67 -23.77 -2.99
N ASP A 281 6.16 -24.09 -4.19
CA ASP A 281 6.01 -25.46 -4.71
C ASP A 281 7.27 -26.33 -4.58
N PHE A 282 8.46 -25.76 -4.80
CA PHE A 282 9.72 -26.52 -4.71
C PHE A 282 10.63 -26.11 -3.55
N THR A 283 10.38 -24.97 -2.92
CA THR A 283 11.17 -24.50 -1.76
C THR A 283 10.56 -24.90 -0.42
N THR A 284 9.31 -25.40 -0.42
CA THR A 284 8.58 -25.79 0.80
C THR A 284 9.41 -26.75 1.68
N PRO A 285 9.43 -26.54 3.01
CA PRO A 285 10.07 -27.41 3.99
C PRO A 285 9.75 -28.89 3.86
N PHE A 286 8.45 -29.22 3.82
CA PHE A 286 7.96 -30.59 3.84
C PHE A 286 7.11 -30.85 2.58
N PRO A 287 7.74 -31.19 1.44
CA PRO A 287 7.03 -31.33 0.16
C PRO A 287 6.05 -32.50 0.11
N ASP A 288 6.27 -33.54 0.93
CA ASP A 288 5.38 -34.70 1.03
C ASP A 288 4.11 -34.43 1.86
N SER A 289 4.09 -33.30 2.59
CA SER A 289 2.98 -32.86 3.42
C SER A 289 2.00 -32.01 2.61
N GLN A 290 0.71 -32.07 2.95
CA GLN A 290 -0.35 -31.43 2.17
C GLN A 290 -0.12 -29.92 2.08
N GLN A 291 -0.06 -29.40 0.84
CA GLN A 291 0.13 -27.97 0.58
C GLN A 291 -1.19 -27.22 0.68
N LEU A 292 -1.12 -25.98 1.15
CA LEU A 292 -2.26 -25.07 1.21
C LEU A 292 -2.34 -24.30 -0.11
N ASP A 293 -2.95 -24.92 -1.14
CA ASP A 293 -3.32 -24.28 -2.39
C ASP A 293 -4.70 -24.77 -2.83
N VAL A 294 -5.65 -23.84 -2.96
CA VAL A 294 -7.04 -24.18 -3.30
C VAL A 294 -7.39 -23.88 -4.76
N THR A 295 -6.42 -23.48 -5.58
CA THR A 295 -6.64 -23.11 -6.99
C THR A 295 -7.31 -24.22 -7.80
N GLU A 296 -6.81 -25.46 -7.70
CA GLU A 296 -7.40 -26.60 -8.42
C GLU A 296 -8.81 -26.93 -7.93
N GLU A 297 -9.06 -26.78 -6.63
CA GLU A 297 -10.38 -27.03 -6.04
C GLU A 297 -11.40 -25.96 -6.45
N MET A 298 -11.00 -24.67 -6.50
CA MET A 298 -11.82 -23.58 -7.03
C MET A 298 -12.22 -23.86 -8.48
N ALA A 299 -11.25 -24.24 -9.33
CA ALA A 299 -11.51 -24.60 -10.72
C ALA A 299 -12.45 -25.82 -10.82
N ARG A 300 -12.23 -26.86 -9.99
CA ARG A 300 -13.07 -28.07 -9.95
C ARG A 300 -14.50 -27.77 -9.53
N GLN A 301 -14.71 -26.82 -8.62
CA GLN A 301 -16.03 -26.37 -8.18
C GLN A 301 -16.71 -25.41 -9.18
N GLY A 302 -16.00 -24.98 -10.23
CA GLY A 302 -16.54 -24.09 -11.26
C GLY A 302 -16.63 -22.63 -10.81
N TYR A 303 -15.70 -22.20 -9.97
CA TYR A 303 -15.58 -20.80 -9.55
C TYR A 303 -15.43 -19.87 -10.77
N ASN A 304 -15.96 -18.66 -10.63
CA ASN A 304 -15.74 -17.56 -11.55
C ASN A 304 -15.46 -16.25 -10.77
N PRO A 305 -14.96 -15.19 -11.43
CA PRO A 305 -14.66 -13.92 -10.78
C PRO A 305 -15.83 -13.35 -9.95
N ILE A 306 -17.05 -13.34 -10.48
CA ILE A 306 -18.22 -12.82 -9.75
C ILE A 306 -18.44 -13.57 -8.44
N GLN A 307 -18.36 -14.90 -8.45
CA GLN A 307 -18.51 -15.72 -7.23
C GLN A 307 -17.42 -15.40 -6.20
N MET A 308 -16.19 -15.12 -6.63
CA MET A 308 -15.12 -14.72 -5.70
C MET A 308 -15.46 -13.40 -4.99
N PHE A 309 -16.01 -12.42 -5.72
CA PHE A 309 -16.48 -11.17 -5.12
C PHE A 309 -17.72 -11.36 -4.23
N GLU A 310 -18.65 -12.25 -4.60
CA GLU A 310 -19.83 -12.56 -3.78
C GLU A 310 -19.42 -13.17 -2.44
N MET A 311 -18.38 -14.02 -2.42
CA MET A 311 -17.82 -14.58 -1.19
C MET A 311 -17.14 -13.51 -0.33
N GLY A 312 -16.42 -12.58 -0.94
CA GLY A 312 -15.87 -11.43 -0.22
C GLY A 312 -16.96 -10.54 0.40
N ASP A 313 -18.03 -10.21 -0.35
CA ASP A 313 -19.20 -9.47 0.17
C ASP A 313 -19.84 -10.21 1.36
N GLU A 314 -20.01 -11.54 1.24
CA GLU A 314 -20.55 -12.37 2.31
C GLU A 314 -19.67 -12.36 3.56
N PHE A 315 -18.34 -12.40 3.41
CA PHE A 315 -17.41 -12.27 4.54
C PHE A 315 -17.66 -10.95 5.29
N PHE A 316 -17.71 -9.81 4.59
CA PHE A 316 -17.98 -8.51 5.21
C PHE A 316 -19.37 -8.45 5.88
N VAL A 317 -20.41 -8.99 5.22
CA VAL A 317 -21.75 -9.06 5.79
C VAL A 317 -21.78 -9.91 7.06
N SER A 318 -21.02 -11.02 7.11
CA SER A 318 -20.90 -11.87 8.30
C SER A 318 -20.34 -11.13 9.51
N LEU A 319 -19.51 -10.10 9.27
CA LEU A 319 -18.94 -9.19 10.27
C LEU A 319 -19.90 -8.05 10.64
N ASN A 320 -21.16 -8.08 10.20
CA ASN A 320 -22.13 -6.98 10.36
C ASN A 320 -21.66 -5.68 9.67
N MET A 321 -20.87 -5.77 8.59
CA MET A 321 -20.43 -4.63 7.79
C MET A 321 -21.38 -4.35 6.62
N THR A 322 -21.09 -3.31 5.84
CA THR A 322 -22.00 -2.81 4.80
C THR A 322 -21.91 -3.70 3.57
N LYS A 323 -23.04 -4.29 3.18
CA LYS A 323 -23.15 -5.06 1.93
C LYS A 323 -22.77 -4.19 0.71
N LEU A 324 -22.13 -4.78 -0.28
CA LEU A 324 -21.85 -4.10 -1.56
C LEU A 324 -23.13 -3.59 -2.23
N PRO A 325 -23.13 -2.32 -2.69
CA PRO A 325 -24.30 -1.72 -3.32
C PRO A 325 -24.52 -2.22 -4.76
N ALA A 326 -25.72 -2.05 -5.30
CA ALA A 326 -26.04 -2.48 -6.67
C ALA A 326 -25.13 -1.82 -7.74
N SER A 327 -24.79 -0.55 -7.55
CA SER A 327 -23.86 0.22 -8.39
C SER A 327 -22.48 -0.43 -8.52
N PHE A 328 -21.99 -1.10 -7.47
CA PHE A 328 -20.72 -1.83 -7.52
C PHE A 328 -20.78 -2.93 -8.58
N TRP A 329 -21.81 -3.77 -8.54
CA TRP A 329 -21.98 -4.89 -9.47
C TRP A 329 -22.28 -4.43 -10.90
N GLU A 330 -23.00 -3.32 -11.05
CA GLU A 330 -23.38 -2.79 -12.36
C GLU A 330 -22.21 -2.11 -13.11
N LYS A 331 -21.25 -1.52 -12.38
CA LYS A 331 -20.24 -0.63 -12.98
C LYS A 331 -18.80 -1.10 -12.84
N SER A 332 -18.51 -2.07 -11.98
CA SER A 332 -17.14 -2.59 -11.82
C SER A 332 -16.68 -3.41 -13.02
N ILE A 333 -15.37 -3.44 -13.25
CA ILE A 333 -14.72 -4.30 -14.24
C ILE A 333 -14.04 -5.41 -13.45
N LEU A 334 -14.71 -6.55 -13.33
CA LEU A 334 -14.25 -7.69 -12.52
C LEU A 334 -13.55 -8.77 -13.34
N GLU A 335 -13.52 -8.61 -14.67
CA GLU A 335 -12.84 -9.47 -15.63
C GLU A 335 -12.16 -8.62 -16.71
N LYS A 336 -11.07 -9.11 -17.30
CA LYS A 336 -10.42 -8.43 -18.43
C LYS A 336 -11.36 -8.42 -19.64
N PRO A 337 -11.68 -7.24 -20.22
CA PRO A 337 -12.48 -7.17 -21.44
C PRO A 337 -11.84 -7.92 -22.62
N ASP A 338 -12.65 -8.55 -23.46
CA ASP A 338 -12.23 -9.30 -24.65
C ASP A 338 -12.41 -8.51 -25.97
N ASP A 339 -12.76 -7.22 -25.86
CA ASP A 339 -13.01 -6.31 -26.98
C ASP A 339 -11.73 -5.68 -27.59
N GLY A 340 -10.56 -6.05 -27.07
CA GLY A 340 -9.25 -5.63 -27.58
C GLY A 340 -8.83 -4.22 -27.16
N ARG A 341 -9.55 -3.56 -26.25
CA ARG A 341 -9.11 -2.27 -25.69
C ARG A 341 -7.92 -2.46 -24.76
N GLU A 342 -7.04 -1.46 -24.74
CA GLU A 342 -5.97 -1.40 -23.74
C GLU A 342 -6.52 -0.74 -22.46
N LEU A 343 -6.17 -1.30 -21.30
CA LEU A 343 -6.59 -0.82 -19.98
C LEU A 343 -5.50 -1.08 -18.95
N VAL A 344 -5.55 -0.36 -17.82
CA VAL A 344 -4.69 -0.66 -16.68
C VAL A 344 -5.24 -1.90 -15.97
N CYS A 345 -4.61 -3.07 -16.14
CA CYS A 345 -5.07 -4.31 -15.49
C CYS A 345 -4.69 -4.43 -14.01
N HIS A 346 -3.76 -3.61 -13.51
CA HIS A 346 -3.44 -3.58 -12.08
C HIS A 346 -4.73 -3.32 -11.28
N ALA A 347 -4.97 -4.16 -10.27
CA ALA A 347 -6.17 -4.09 -9.45
C ALA A 347 -6.27 -2.71 -8.77
N SER A 348 -7.46 -2.14 -8.76
CA SER A 348 -7.74 -0.90 -8.01
C SER A 348 -9.20 -0.76 -7.62
N ALA A 349 -9.42 -0.22 -6.42
CA ALA A 349 -10.70 0.20 -5.89
C ALA A 349 -10.90 1.71 -6.00
N TRP A 350 -12.14 2.15 -6.22
CA TRP A 350 -12.48 3.54 -6.54
C TRP A 350 -13.67 4.05 -5.72
N ASP A 351 -13.51 5.21 -5.09
CA ASP A 351 -14.59 6.01 -4.49
C ASP A 351 -14.97 7.17 -5.41
N PHE A 352 -16.23 7.21 -5.88
CA PHE A 352 -16.72 8.27 -6.76
C PHE A 352 -17.30 9.47 -6.00
N TYR A 353 -17.15 9.55 -4.67
CA TYR A 353 -17.62 10.67 -3.84
C TYR A 353 -19.14 10.91 -3.90
N ARG A 354 -19.89 9.90 -4.35
CA ARG A 354 -21.35 9.83 -4.25
C ARG A 354 -21.74 8.72 -3.29
N THR A 355 -22.98 8.75 -2.83
CA THR A 355 -23.52 7.68 -2.01
C THR A 355 -23.52 6.39 -2.83
N ASP A 356 -22.84 5.37 -2.30
CA ASP A 356 -22.79 4.01 -2.83
C ASP A 356 -22.20 3.84 -4.25
N ASP A 357 -21.64 4.87 -4.89
CA ASP A 357 -20.92 4.71 -6.18
C ASP A 357 -19.45 4.39 -5.89
N VAL A 358 -19.18 3.09 -5.77
CA VAL A 358 -17.86 2.50 -5.51
C VAL A 358 -17.63 1.38 -6.52
N ARG A 359 -16.40 1.25 -7.04
CA ARG A 359 -16.10 0.28 -8.11
C ARG A 359 -14.74 -0.38 -7.93
N ILE A 360 -14.59 -1.59 -8.44
CA ILE A 360 -13.30 -2.26 -8.62
C ILE A 360 -12.99 -2.41 -10.11
N LYS A 361 -11.73 -2.25 -10.47
CA LYS A 361 -11.17 -2.64 -11.76
C LYS A 361 -10.07 -3.67 -11.51
N GLN A 362 -10.35 -4.94 -11.78
CA GLN A 362 -9.42 -6.06 -11.60
C GLN A 362 -9.57 -7.05 -12.76
N CYS A 363 -8.45 -7.41 -13.40
CA CYS A 363 -8.41 -8.43 -14.45
C CYS A 363 -8.40 -9.86 -13.85
N THR A 364 -9.43 -10.19 -13.06
CA THR A 364 -9.47 -11.34 -12.16
C THR A 364 -9.36 -12.70 -12.87
N ARG A 365 -8.60 -13.61 -12.25
CA ARG A 365 -8.41 -15.01 -12.63
C ARG A 365 -8.88 -15.92 -11.50
N VAL A 366 -9.27 -17.14 -11.86
CA VAL A 366 -9.73 -18.14 -10.88
C VAL A 366 -8.52 -18.88 -10.31
N ASN A 367 -7.88 -18.28 -9.31
CA ASN A 367 -6.80 -18.88 -8.53
C ASN A 367 -6.82 -18.34 -7.09
N MET A 368 -6.03 -18.95 -6.21
CA MET A 368 -5.99 -18.56 -4.80
C MET A 368 -5.39 -17.16 -4.57
N GLU A 369 -4.41 -16.74 -5.38
CA GLU A 369 -3.79 -15.42 -5.29
C GLU A 369 -4.82 -14.31 -5.53
N ASP A 370 -5.52 -14.37 -6.66
CA ASP A 370 -6.58 -13.45 -7.02
C ASP A 370 -7.75 -13.51 -6.05
N PHE A 371 -8.02 -14.66 -5.42
CA PHE A 371 -9.02 -14.77 -4.36
C PHE A 371 -8.66 -13.91 -3.15
N PHE A 372 -7.37 -13.83 -2.78
CA PHE A 372 -6.92 -12.91 -1.74
C PHE A 372 -6.89 -11.46 -2.21
N THR A 373 -6.52 -11.20 -3.47
CA THR A 373 -6.59 -9.85 -4.07
C THR A 373 -8.02 -9.31 -4.07
N VAL A 374 -9.02 -10.15 -4.36
CA VAL A 374 -10.45 -9.77 -4.25
C VAL A 374 -10.78 -9.26 -2.84
N HIS A 375 -10.33 -9.95 -1.79
CA HIS A 375 -10.56 -9.53 -0.41
C HIS A 375 -9.79 -8.24 -0.06
N HIS A 376 -8.57 -8.08 -0.60
CA HIS A 376 -7.78 -6.87 -0.46
C HIS A 376 -8.55 -5.65 -1.01
N GLU A 377 -8.98 -5.70 -2.28
CA GLU A 377 -9.70 -4.61 -2.95
C GLU A 377 -11.06 -4.34 -2.31
N LEU A 378 -11.78 -5.39 -1.88
CA LEU A 378 -13.03 -5.22 -1.14
C LEU A 378 -12.83 -4.56 0.22
N GLY A 379 -11.66 -4.68 0.84
CA GLY A 379 -11.28 -3.91 2.02
C GLY A 379 -11.28 -2.40 1.78
N HIS A 380 -10.75 -1.97 0.63
CA HIS A 380 -10.83 -0.56 0.23
C HIS A 380 -12.27 -0.10 0.02
N ILE A 381 -13.08 -0.89 -0.71
CA ILE A 381 -14.50 -0.60 -0.93
C ILE A 381 -15.24 -0.51 0.41
N GLN A 382 -14.95 -1.41 1.33
CA GLN A 382 -15.58 -1.38 2.65
C GLN A 382 -15.22 -0.11 3.41
N TYR A 383 -13.96 0.35 3.33
CA TYR A 383 -13.54 1.61 3.94
C TYR A 383 -14.31 2.80 3.34
N TYR A 384 -14.42 2.86 2.00
CA TYR A 384 -15.21 3.87 1.29
C TYR A 384 -16.65 3.92 1.80
N LEU A 385 -17.29 2.76 1.90
CA LEU A 385 -18.66 2.63 2.38
C LEU A 385 -18.83 3.01 3.86
N GLN A 386 -17.80 2.85 4.70
CA GLN A 386 -17.89 3.23 6.12
C GLN A 386 -17.75 4.74 6.31
N TYR A 387 -16.84 5.41 5.60
CA TYR A 387 -16.61 6.85 5.77
C TYR A 387 -17.39 7.75 4.82
N GLN A 388 -18.17 7.22 3.85
CA GLN A 388 -18.84 8.06 2.84
C GLN A 388 -19.78 9.15 3.40
N HIS A 389 -20.18 9.02 4.68
CA HIS A 389 -20.97 10.00 5.41
C HIS A 389 -20.16 11.19 5.96
N GLN A 390 -18.82 11.07 5.98
CA GLN A 390 -17.91 12.12 6.40
C GLN A 390 -17.86 13.25 5.36
N PRO A 391 -17.51 14.49 5.78
CA PRO A 391 -17.17 15.56 4.86
C PRO A 391 -16.09 15.15 3.86
N SER A 392 -16.13 15.71 2.66
CA SER A 392 -15.27 15.38 1.52
C SER A 392 -13.78 15.30 1.87
N MET A 393 -13.28 16.23 2.69
CA MET A 393 -11.89 16.28 3.14
C MET A 393 -11.50 15.19 4.14
N TYR A 394 -12.45 14.39 4.64
CA TYR A 394 -12.20 13.26 5.55
C TYR A 394 -12.47 11.89 4.92
N ARG A 395 -12.86 11.85 3.63
CA ARG A 395 -13.15 10.61 2.88
C ARG A 395 -11.88 9.97 2.33
N GLU A 396 -10.98 9.63 3.24
CA GLU A 396 -9.73 8.91 2.99
C GLU A 396 -9.35 8.13 4.27
N GLY A 397 -8.36 7.25 4.19
CA GLY A 397 -7.90 6.50 5.35
C GLY A 397 -7.26 7.40 6.42
N ALA A 398 -7.24 6.94 7.68
CA ALA A 398 -6.61 7.67 8.78
C ALA A 398 -5.13 8.04 8.49
N ASN A 399 -4.43 7.15 7.79
CA ASN A 399 -3.24 7.43 6.98
C ASN A 399 -3.23 6.44 5.78
N PRO A 400 -2.31 6.56 4.80
CA PRO A 400 -2.28 5.67 3.63
C PRO A 400 -2.19 4.18 3.97
N GLY A 401 -1.39 3.81 4.97
CA GLY A 401 -1.20 2.41 5.39
C GLY A 401 -2.45 1.76 5.99
N PHE A 402 -3.36 2.54 6.60
CA PHE A 402 -4.64 2.01 7.07
C PHE A 402 -5.50 1.52 5.92
N HIS A 403 -5.47 2.23 4.78
CA HIS A 403 -6.29 1.86 3.63
C HIS A 403 -5.90 0.49 3.08
N GLU A 404 -4.59 0.28 2.97
CA GLU A 404 -3.94 -0.96 2.52
C GLU A 404 -4.06 -2.10 3.53
N ALA A 405 -4.17 -1.81 4.83
CA ALA A 405 -4.21 -2.85 5.87
C ALA A 405 -5.58 -3.55 5.99
N VAL A 406 -6.67 -2.85 5.72
CA VAL A 406 -8.03 -3.33 6.02
C VAL A 406 -8.39 -4.57 5.20
N GLY A 407 -8.12 -4.56 3.90
CA GLY A 407 -8.34 -5.72 3.05
C GLY A 407 -7.43 -6.90 3.41
N ASP A 408 -6.18 -6.59 3.74
CA ASP A 408 -5.19 -7.59 4.12
C ASP A 408 -5.50 -8.30 5.45
N VAL A 409 -6.13 -7.62 6.41
CA VAL A 409 -6.61 -8.25 7.67
C VAL A 409 -7.60 -9.38 7.38
N LEU A 410 -8.49 -9.20 6.40
CA LEU A 410 -9.43 -10.25 6.04
C LEU A 410 -8.73 -11.38 5.28
N SER A 411 -7.84 -11.04 4.35
CA SER A 411 -7.03 -12.03 3.65
C SER A 411 -6.24 -12.92 4.61
N LEU A 412 -5.77 -12.41 5.75
CA LEU A 412 -5.15 -13.22 6.81
C LEU A 412 -6.11 -14.28 7.36
N SER A 413 -7.37 -13.93 7.65
CA SER A 413 -8.38 -14.90 8.11
C SER A 413 -8.79 -15.90 7.01
N VAL A 414 -9.02 -15.40 5.79
CA VAL A 414 -9.44 -16.21 4.62
C VAL A 414 -8.36 -17.22 4.22
N SER A 415 -7.09 -16.88 4.40
CA SER A 415 -5.96 -17.76 4.10
C SER A 415 -5.77 -18.91 5.10
N THR A 416 -6.51 -18.95 6.20
CA THR A 416 -6.37 -20.03 7.19
C THR A 416 -6.99 -21.34 6.69
N PRO A 417 -6.37 -22.50 6.99
CA PRO A 417 -7.00 -23.81 6.76
C PRO A 417 -8.39 -23.89 7.38
N LYS A 418 -8.57 -23.32 8.58
CA LYS A 418 -9.85 -23.23 9.28
C LYS A 418 -10.94 -22.58 8.42
N HIS A 419 -10.66 -21.44 7.80
CA HIS A 419 -11.61 -20.76 6.93
C HIS A 419 -11.84 -21.52 5.61
N LEU A 420 -10.76 -21.94 4.95
CA LEU A 420 -10.82 -22.65 3.67
C LEU A 420 -11.61 -23.98 3.76
N GLU A 421 -11.52 -24.69 4.89
CA GLU A 421 -12.36 -25.86 5.17
C GLU A 421 -13.84 -25.46 5.34
N LYS A 422 -14.10 -24.36 6.05
CA LYS A 422 -15.45 -23.87 6.33
C LYS A 422 -16.22 -23.49 5.06
N ILE A 423 -15.52 -22.91 4.08
CA ILE A 423 -16.08 -22.59 2.76
C ILE A 423 -15.98 -23.74 1.74
N GLY A 424 -15.46 -24.90 2.17
CA GLY A 424 -15.42 -26.12 1.36
C GLY A 424 -14.34 -26.17 0.27
N LEU A 425 -13.37 -25.25 0.30
CA LEU A 425 -12.23 -25.21 -0.62
C LEU A 425 -11.05 -26.06 -0.15
N LEU A 426 -11.00 -26.43 1.13
CA LEU A 426 -10.02 -27.36 1.68
C LEU A 426 -10.73 -28.61 2.22
N LYS A 427 -10.21 -29.79 1.86
CA LYS A 427 -10.79 -31.09 2.24
C LYS A 427 -9.71 -32.01 2.78
N ASP A 428 -10.08 -32.80 3.79
CA ASP A 428 -9.25 -33.83 4.42
C ASP A 428 -7.87 -33.32 4.88
N PHE A 429 -7.78 -32.04 5.27
CA PHE A 429 -6.54 -31.41 5.70
C PHE A 429 -6.26 -31.69 7.17
N THR A 430 -5.04 -32.13 7.46
CA THR A 430 -4.56 -32.32 8.83
C THR A 430 -3.53 -31.26 9.14
N LEU A 431 -3.85 -30.35 10.06
CA LEU A 431 -2.92 -29.31 10.52
C LEU A 431 -1.92 -29.90 11.54
N ASP A 432 -0.98 -30.71 11.07
CA ASP A 432 0.16 -31.18 11.84
C ASP A 432 1.30 -30.16 11.87
N GLU A 433 2.40 -30.47 12.58
CA GLU A 433 3.53 -29.54 12.73
C GLU A 433 4.25 -29.25 11.40
N GLU A 434 4.31 -30.21 10.47
CA GLU A 434 4.95 -30.01 9.17
C GLU A 434 4.08 -29.13 8.27
N SER A 435 2.78 -29.40 8.21
CA SER A 435 1.81 -28.59 7.48
C SER A 435 1.70 -27.16 8.05
N LYS A 436 1.83 -26.98 9.37
CA LYS A 436 1.94 -25.64 9.99
C LYS A 436 3.19 -24.90 9.52
N VAL A 437 4.36 -25.55 9.54
CA VAL A 437 5.60 -24.94 9.05
C VAL A 437 5.48 -24.56 7.57
N ASN A 438 4.91 -25.43 6.73
CA ASN A 438 4.65 -25.10 5.32
C ASN A 438 3.70 -23.90 5.17
N GLN A 439 2.63 -23.83 5.95
CA GLN A 439 1.70 -22.69 5.96
C GLN A 439 2.43 -21.39 6.33
N PHE A 440 3.21 -21.39 7.42
CA PHE A 440 3.94 -20.22 7.86
C PHE A 440 5.01 -19.81 6.85
N TYR A 441 5.70 -20.79 6.28
CA TYR A 441 6.69 -20.56 5.23
C TYR A 441 6.07 -19.88 4.01
N ARG A 442 4.95 -20.40 3.49
CA ARG A 442 4.22 -19.79 2.37
C ARG A 442 3.75 -18.37 2.70
N SER A 443 3.22 -18.16 3.91
CA SER A 443 2.85 -16.82 4.39
C SER A 443 4.08 -15.90 4.49
N GLY A 444 5.24 -16.42 4.91
CA GLY A 444 6.51 -15.69 4.94
C GLY A 444 6.96 -15.25 3.54
N LEU A 445 6.84 -16.13 2.55
CA LEU A 445 7.14 -15.80 1.14
C LEU A 445 6.17 -14.78 0.53
N GLY A 446 4.93 -14.67 1.01
CA GLY A 446 3.97 -13.68 0.53
C GLY A 446 3.97 -12.36 1.30
N LYS A 447 4.27 -12.37 2.61
CA LYS A 447 4.11 -11.22 3.50
C LYS A 447 5.42 -10.71 4.11
N LEU A 448 6.25 -11.59 4.66
CA LEU A 448 7.48 -11.19 5.35
C LEU A 448 8.54 -10.64 4.38
N VAL A 449 8.75 -11.32 3.24
CA VAL A 449 9.80 -10.93 2.26
C VAL A 449 9.49 -9.62 1.53
N PHE A 450 8.22 -9.21 1.55
CA PHE A 450 7.75 -7.97 0.94
C PHE A 450 8.18 -6.72 1.71
N LEU A 451 8.35 -6.80 3.04
CA LEU A 451 8.69 -5.66 3.90
C LEU A 451 9.97 -4.93 3.46
N PRO A 452 11.14 -5.60 3.29
CA PRO A 452 12.34 -4.92 2.80
C PRO A 452 12.21 -4.46 1.35
N PHE A 453 11.39 -5.13 0.51
CA PHE A 453 11.08 -4.63 -0.83
C PHE A 453 10.38 -3.26 -0.73
N ALA A 454 9.25 -3.19 -0.03
CA ALA A 454 8.44 -1.99 0.08
C ALA A 454 9.22 -0.81 0.66
N TYR A 455 10.00 -1.08 1.71
CA TYR A 455 10.90 -0.11 2.31
C TYR A 455 11.88 0.52 1.33
N THR A 456 12.53 -0.29 0.50
CA THR A 456 13.54 0.24 -0.44
C THR A 456 12.96 1.09 -1.56
N ILE A 457 11.71 0.88 -1.96
CA ILE A 457 11.09 1.67 -3.04
C ILE A 457 11.01 3.14 -2.62
N ASP A 458 10.51 3.42 -1.41
CA ASP A 458 10.40 4.81 -0.94
C ASP A 458 11.68 5.34 -0.34
N LYS A 459 12.51 4.52 0.31
CA LYS A 459 13.85 4.99 0.70
C LYS A 459 14.68 5.45 -0.49
N TYR A 460 14.55 4.78 -1.63
CA TYR A 460 15.14 5.19 -2.90
C TYR A 460 14.55 6.50 -3.43
N ARG A 461 13.22 6.59 -3.53
CA ARG A 461 12.54 7.80 -4.04
C ARG A 461 12.77 9.02 -3.15
N TRP A 462 12.79 8.86 -1.82
CA TRP A 462 13.14 9.94 -0.90
C TRP A 462 14.55 10.44 -1.11
N GLY A 463 15.53 9.54 -1.29
CA GLY A 463 16.90 9.92 -1.61
C GLY A 463 16.99 10.75 -2.90
N ILE A 464 16.17 10.44 -3.92
CA ILE A 464 16.08 11.25 -5.14
C ILE A 464 15.42 12.60 -4.88
N PHE A 465 14.27 12.63 -4.21
CA PHE A 465 13.54 13.88 -3.94
C PHE A 465 14.35 14.86 -3.08
N ARG A 466 15.09 14.34 -2.09
CA ARG A 466 16.00 15.12 -1.23
C ARG A 466 17.27 15.55 -1.95
N GLY A 467 17.60 14.92 -3.07
CA GLY A 467 18.84 15.15 -3.82
C GLY A 467 20.06 14.43 -3.25
N ASP A 468 19.86 13.46 -2.36
CA ASP A 468 20.93 12.59 -1.84
C ASP A 468 21.41 11.60 -2.91
N ILE A 469 20.55 11.26 -3.88
CA ILE A 469 20.84 10.40 -5.03
C ILE A 469 20.74 11.25 -6.30
N GLN A 470 21.86 11.40 -7.02
CA GLN A 470 21.94 12.21 -8.23
C GLN A 470 21.55 11.43 -9.50
N PRO A 471 21.16 12.11 -10.61
CA PRO A 471 20.71 11.44 -11.85
C PRO A 471 21.70 10.43 -12.47
N HIS A 472 23.00 10.64 -12.26
CA HIS A 472 24.08 9.79 -12.78
C HIS A 472 24.37 8.55 -11.91
N GLU A 473 23.66 8.38 -10.79
CA GLU A 473 23.77 7.23 -9.88
C GLU A 473 22.39 6.59 -9.61
N TYR A 474 21.35 6.98 -10.37
CA TYR A 474 19.98 6.52 -10.19
C TYR A 474 19.88 5.00 -10.22
N ASN A 475 20.53 4.32 -11.15
CA ASN A 475 20.31 2.90 -11.34
C ASN A 475 21.11 2.05 -10.34
N CYS A 476 22.37 2.38 -10.10
CA CYS A 476 23.18 1.63 -9.16
C CYS A 476 22.80 1.89 -7.71
N LYS A 477 22.32 3.09 -7.34
CA LYS A 477 21.75 3.30 -6.00
C LYS A 477 20.46 2.51 -5.77
N PHE A 478 19.62 2.36 -6.80
CA PHE A 478 18.48 1.46 -6.72
C PHE A 478 18.93 0.04 -6.41
N TRP A 479 19.83 -0.55 -7.21
CA TRP A 479 20.30 -1.91 -7.00
C TRP A 479 21.13 -2.12 -5.73
N GLU A 480 21.90 -1.11 -5.29
CA GLU A 480 22.59 -1.10 -4.00
C GLU A 480 21.59 -1.25 -2.85
N MET A 481 20.49 -0.48 -2.85
CA MET A 481 19.45 -0.59 -1.82
C MET A 481 18.72 -1.94 -1.89
N ARG A 482 18.34 -2.41 -3.08
CA ARG A 482 17.70 -3.72 -3.27
C ARG A 482 18.58 -4.85 -2.74
N SER A 483 19.88 -4.81 -3.02
CA SER A 483 20.84 -5.78 -2.49
C SER A 483 21.00 -5.62 -0.97
N LYS A 484 21.18 -4.42 -0.45
CA LYS A 484 21.42 -4.18 0.98
C LYS A 484 20.29 -4.67 1.88
N PHE A 485 19.04 -4.43 1.51
CA PHE A 485 17.90 -4.74 2.38
C PHE A 485 17.17 -6.03 2.01
N SER A 486 17.18 -6.43 0.73
CA SER A 486 16.54 -7.67 0.29
C SER A 486 17.52 -8.79 -0.09
N GLY A 487 18.82 -8.53 -0.24
CA GLY A 487 19.77 -9.58 -0.63
C GLY A 487 19.45 -10.21 -1.98
N ILE A 488 18.90 -9.41 -2.91
CA ILE A 488 18.58 -9.82 -4.28
C ILE A 488 19.38 -9.00 -5.27
N GLU A 489 19.61 -9.54 -6.46
CA GLU A 489 20.32 -8.86 -7.54
C GLU A 489 19.76 -9.17 -8.94
N PRO A 490 19.99 -8.28 -9.92
CA PRO A 490 19.67 -8.53 -11.32
C PRO A 490 20.33 -9.81 -11.88
N PRO A 491 19.69 -10.51 -12.83
CA PRO A 491 20.28 -11.69 -13.48
C PRO A 491 21.47 -11.38 -14.40
N VAL A 492 21.66 -10.10 -14.76
CA VAL A 492 22.73 -9.60 -15.62
C VAL A 492 23.35 -8.35 -15.02
N VAL A 493 24.55 -7.99 -15.45
CA VAL A 493 25.14 -6.70 -15.07
C VAL A 493 24.30 -5.58 -15.67
N ARG A 494 23.89 -4.64 -14.83
CA ARG A 494 23.23 -3.37 -15.20
C ARG A 494 24.23 -2.23 -15.08
N THR A 495 23.93 -1.13 -15.74
CA THR A 495 24.74 0.10 -15.73
C THR A 495 23.86 1.33 -15.56
N GLU A 496 24.46 2.51 -15.48
CA GLU A 496 23.70 3.78 -15.49
C GLU A 496 23.09 4.13 -16.86
N LYS A 497 23.37 3.35 -17.91
CA LYS A 497 22.63 3.43 -19.18
C LYS A 497 21.23 2.82 -19.04
N ASP A 498 21.09 1.84 -18.16
CA ASP A 498 19.80 1.26 -17.78
C ASP A 498 19.10 2.16 -16.77
N PHE A 499 17.79 2.04 -16.60
CA PHE A 499 17.05 2.74 -15.55
C PHE A 499 15.87 1.88 -15.10
N ASP A 500 16.08 1.14 -14.01
CA ASP A 500 15.29 -0.04 -13.71
C ASP A 500 14.14 0.23 -12.71
N ALA A 501 14.18 1.34 -11.97
CA ALA A 501 13.15 1.66 -10.99
C ALA A 501 11.73 1.82 -11.60
N PRO A 502 11.52 2.50 -12.74
CA PRO A 502 10.19 2.63 -13.36
C PRO A 502 9.62 1.33 -13.93
N ALA A 503 10.41 0.26 -14.02
CA ALA A 503 9.91 -1.06 -14.37
C ALA A 503 8.96 -1.63 -13.30
N LYS A 504 8.78 -0.94 -12.16
CA LYS A 504 7.71 -1.14 -11.17
C LYS A 504 6.59 -0.11 -11.37
N TYR A 505 5.34 -0.58 -11.47
CA TYR A 505 4.15 0.24 -11.73
C TYR A 505 4.07 1.51 -10.87
N HIS A 506 4.17 1.39 -9.54
CA HIS A 506 4.04 2.50 -8.60
C HIS A 506 5.08 3.60 -8.77
N VAL A 507 6.25 3.29 -9.33
CA VAL A 507 7.27 4.29 -9.65
C VAL A 507 6.87 5.04 -10.92
N SER A 508 6.39 4.34 -11.95
CA SER A 508 5.89 4.94 -13.20
C SER A 508 4.58 5.71 -13.03
N ALA A 509 3.71 5.28 -12.10
CA ALA A 509 2.40 5.86 -11.85
C ALA A 509 2.37 6.89 -10.71
N ASP A 510 3.53 7.22 -10.12
CA ASP A 510 3.65 8.16 -9.00
C ASP A 510 2.74 7.82 -7.80
N VAL A 511 2.74 6.54 -7.43
CA VAL A 511 2.01 6.06 -6.24
C VAL A 511 3.01 5.84 -5.12
N GLU A 512 2.87 6.56 -4.01
CA GLU A 512 3.66 6.37 -2.78
C GLU A 512 3.61 4.90 -2.34
N TYR A 513 4.71 4.35 -1.80
CA TYR A 513 4.86 2.91 -1.54
C TYR A 513 4.98 2.55 -0.06
N LEU A 514 5.35 3.51 0.79
CA LEU A 514 5.45 3.30 2.23
C LEU A 514 4.10 2.88 2.84
N ARG A 515 2.97 3.22 2.20
CA ARG A 515 1.64 2.69 2.56
C ARG A 515 1.61 1.16 2.70
N TYR A 516 2.31 0.45 1.82
CA TYR A 516 2.32 -1.01 1.85
C TYR A 516 3.20 -1.54 2.98
N LEU A 517 4.33 -0.90 3.26
CA LEU A 517 5.17 -1.28 4.41
C LEU A 517 4.41 -1.10 5.73
N VAL A 518 3.76 0.07 5.89
CA VAL A 518 2.97 0.37 7.07
C VAL A 518 1.81 -0.61 7.19
N SER A 519 1.09 -0.88 6.10
CA SER A 519 0.04 -1.90 6.06
C SER A 519 0.53 -3.26 6.51
N TYR A 520 1.67 -3.72 5.99
CA TYR A 520 2.22 -5.04 6.30
C TYR A 520 2.66 -5.17 7.75
N ILE A 521 2.86 -4.05 8.47
CA ILE A 521 3.09 -4.07 9.92
C ILE A 521 1.75 -4.00 10.68
N ILE A 522 0.93 -2.98 10.42
CA ILE A 522 -0.27 -2.71 11.22
C ILE A 522 -1.41 -3.72 10.96
N GLN A 523 -1.44 -4.40 9.80
CA GLN A 523 -2.43 -5.44 9.53
C GLN A 523 -2.33 -6.57 10.56
N PHE A 524 -1.14 -6.89 11.08
CA PHE A 524 -1.00 -7.88 12.15
C PHE A 524 -1.44 -7.34 13.51
N GLN A 525 -1.28 -6.04 13.78
CA GLN A 525 -1.85 -5.41 14.99
C GLN A 525 -3.38 -5.43 14.95
N PHE A 526 -3.97 -5.12 13.80
CA PHE A 526 -5.41 -5.17 13.56
C PHE A 526 -5.94 -6.60 13.65
N HIS A 527 -5.30 -7.54 12.94
CA HIS A 527 -5.67 -8.96 12.94
C HIS A 527 -5.62 -9.54 14.36
N ARG A 528 -4.52 -9.33 15.10
CA ARG A 528 -4.41 -9.78 16.49
C ARG A 528 -5.57 -9.26 17.35
N SER A 529 -5.87 -7.95 17.27
CA SER A 529 -6.96 -7.34 18.05
C SER A 529 -8.34 -7.86 17.63
N ALA A 530 -8.57 -8.04 16.33
CA ALA A 530 -9.82 -8.62 15.80
C ALA A 530 -10.00 -10.07 16.26
N CYS A 531 -8.92 -10.86 16.30
CA CYS A 531 -8.91 -12.22 16.81
C CYS A 531 -9.20 -12.30 18.32
N GLU A 532 -8.68 -11.36 19.13
CA GLU A 532 -9.03 -11.24 20.55
C GLU A 532 -10.54 -10.98 20.72
N LEU A 533 -11.09 -10.04 19.94
CA LEU A 533 -12.52 -9.69 19.97
C LEU A 533 -13.42 -10.83 19.47
N ALA A 534 -12.94 -11.64 18.54
CA ALA A 534 -13.61 -12.86 18.07
C ALA A 534 -13.50 -14.03 19.07
N GLY A 535 -12.64 -13.93 20.08
CA GLY A 535 -12.34 -15.03 21.00
C GLY A 535 -11.52 -16.16 20.36
N GLU A 536 -10.84 -15.85 19.26
CA GLU A 536 -10.09 -16.77 18.40
C GLU A 536 -8.58 -16.78 18.71
N TYR A 537 -8.09 -15.76 19.43
CA TYR A 537 -6.70 -15.68 19.87
C TYR A 537 -6.59 -15.42 21.38
N VAL A 538 -5.64 -16.14 22.00
CA VAL A 538 -5.21 -15.92 23.39
C VAL A 538 -3.70 -16.10 23.44
N LYS A 539 -2.98 -15.10 23.92
CA LYS A 539 -1.51 -15.13 23.98
C LYS A 539 -0.99 -16.35 24.76
N GLY A 540 -0.18 -17.18 24.09
CA GLY A 540 0.43 -18.38 24.66
C GLY A 540 -0.46 -19.63 24.66
N ASP A 541 -1.68 -19.54 24.13
CA ASP A 541 -2.56 -20.69 23.93
C ASP A 541 -2.24 -21.39 22.59
N PRO A 542 -1.88 -22.69 22.59
CA PRO A 542 -1.53 -23.41 21.36
C PRO A 542 -2.73 -23.70 20.45
N GLU A 543 -3.97 -23.63 20.95
CA GLU A 543 -5.19 -23.85 20.15
C GLU A 543 -5.75 -22.53 19.58
N LYS A 544 -5.38 -21.39 20.17
CA LYS A 544 -5.87 -20.05 19.82
C LYS A 544 -4.72 -19.13 19.43
N THR A 545 -4.05 -19.49 18.34
CA THR A 545 -2.93 -18.72 17.78
C THR A 545 -3.42 -17.68 16.77
N VAL A 546 -2.65 -16.60 16.61
CA VAL A 546 -2.95 -15.54 15.63
C VAL A 546 -2.93 -16.09 14.18
N ASN A 547 -2.18 -17.16 13.95
CA ASN A 547 -2.00 -17.79 12.64
C ASN A 547 -3.16 -18.66 12.17
N ASN A 548 -3.98 -19.16 13.08
CA ASN A 548 -5.13 -20.03 12.76
C ASN A 548 -6.46 -19.37 13.16
N CYS A 549 -6.43 -18.06 13.41
CA CYS A 549 -7.60 -17.26 13.71
C CYS A 549 -8.44 -17.01 12.46
N ASP A 550 -9.74 -17.27 12.55
CA ASP A 550 -10.73 -16.90 11.53
C ASP A 550 -11.79 -15.98 12.15
N ILE A 551 -11.79 -14.70 11.78
CA ILE A 551 -12.76 -13.73 12.32
C ILE A 551 -14.13 -13.81 11.64
N TYR A 552 -14.32 -14.64 10.62
CA TYR A 552 -15.58 -14.80 9.89
C TYR A 552 -16.76 -15.07 10.86
N GLN A 553 -17.87 -14.35 10.69
CA GLN A 553 -19.06 -14.36 11.56
C GLN A 553 -18.87 -13.71 12.96
N SER A 554 -17.74 -13.06 13.22
CA SER A 554 -17.53 -12.29 14.45
C SER A 554 -18.08 -10.86 14.34
N VAL A 555 -19.33 -10.68 14.76
CA VAL A 555 -19.97 -9.36 14.85
C VAL A 555 -19.20 -8.41 15.79
N ASN A 556 -18.56 -8.93 16.83
CA ASN A 556 -17.78 -8.11 17.77
C ASN A 556 -16.54 -7.52 17.10
N ALA A 557 -15.76 -8.35 16.39
CA ALA A 557 -14.60 -7.87 15.64
C ALA A 557 -15.01 -6.90 14.55
N GLY A 558 -16.06 -7.24 13.79
CA GLY A 558 -16.59 -6.39 12.73
C GLY A 558 -17.07 -5.02 13.22
N ASN A 559 -17.77 -4.95 14.36
CA ASN A 559 -18.19 -3.67 14.93
C ASN A 559 -17.01 -2.76 15.32
N ALA A 560 -15.94 -3.33 15.90
CA ALA A 560 -14.74 -2.56 16.23
C ALA A 560 -14.00 -2.06 14.99
N ILE A 561 -13.87 -2.91 13.96
CA ILE A 561 -13.29 -2.51 12.67
C ILE A 561 -14.13 -1.38 12.07
N LYS A 562 -15.46 -1.51 12.00
CA LYS A 562 -16.35 -0.45 11.48
C LYS A 562 -16.19 0.88 12.21
N GLU A 563 -16.03 0.86 13.53
CA GLU A 563 -15.84 2.09 14.31
C GLU A 563 -14.55 2.82 13.91
N MET A 564 -13.44 2.09 13.74
CA MET A 564 -12.19 2.65 13.20
C MET A 564 -12.40 3.21 11.78
N LEU A 565 -13.01 2.43 10.88
CA LEU A 565 -13.18 2.84 9.47
C LEU A 565 -14.12 4.04 9.31
N ALA A 566 -15.16 4.14 10.12
CA ALA A 566 -16.13 5.22 10.07
C ALA A 566 -15.51 6.60 10.40
N MET A 567 -14.35 6.62 11.08
CA MET A 567 -13.61 7.86 11.33
C MET A 567 -13.06 8.50 10.06
N GLY A 568 -12.76 7.71 9.01
CA GLY A 568 -11.99 8.18 7.86
C GLY A 568 -10.71 8.89 8.32
N SER A 569 -10.42 10.06 7.75
CA SER A 569 -9.32 10.91 8.21
C SER A 569 -9.76 12.05 9.13
N SER A 570 -10.91 11.94 9.79
CA SER A 570 -11.41 12.99 10.73
C SER A 570 -10.57 13.14 12.00
N LYS A 571 -9.80 12.11 12.35
CA LYS A 571 -8.87 12.08 13.49
C LYS A 571 -7.46 11.73 13.02
N PRO A 572 -6.41 12.14 13.77
CA PRO A 572 -5.07 11.59 13.59
C PRO A 572 -5.07 10.07 13.70
N TRP A 573 -4.26 9.39 12.90
CA TRP A 573 -4.24 7.92 12.84
C TRP A 573 -4.00 7.20 14.19
N PRO A 574 -3.27 7.75 15.20
CA PRO A 574 -3.15 7.08 16.48
C PRO A 574 -4.49 6.89 17.20
N ASP A 575 -5.44 7.81 17.00
CA ASP A 575 -6.79 7.72 17.58
C ASP A 575 -7.61 6.61 16.87
N ALA A 576 -7.46 6.49 15.55
CA ALA A 576 -8.09 5.41 14.79
C ALA A 576 -7.50 4.04 15.16
N MET A 577 -6.17 3.94 15.34
CA MET A 577 -5.51 2.72 15.81
C MET A 577 -6.03 2.30 17.19
N GLU A 578 -6.19 3.26 18.11
CA GLU A 578 -6.65 3.01 19.47
C GLU A 578 -8.08 2.48 19.52
N ALA A 579 -8.95 2.95 18.61
CA ALA A 579 -10.34 2.51 18.52
C ALA A 579 -10.48 1.00 18.26
N LEU A 580 -9.54 0.39 17.50
CA LEU A 580 -9.54 -1.05 17.24
C LEU A 580 -8.63 -1.84 18.18
N THR A 581 -7.43 -1.32 18.45
CA THR A 581 -6.35 -2.09 19.09
C THR A 581 -6.07 -1.71 20.53
N GLY A 582 -6.58 -0.57 21.00
CA GLY A 582 -6.15 0.06 22.25
C GLY A 582 -4.70 0.58 22.24
N GLN A 583 -4.02 0.53 21.10
CA GLN A 583 -2.64 0.99 20.91
C GLN A 583 -2.63 2.27 20.08
N ARG A 584 -1.60 3.11 20.28
CA ARG A 584 -1.45 4.41 19.60
C ARG A 584 -0.21 4.50 18.72
N LYS A 585 0.50 3.38 18.50
CA LYS A 585 1.76 3.31 17.76
C LYS A 585 1.82 2.09 16.87
N MET A 586 2.46 2.25 15.71
CA MET A 586 2.87 1.14 14.88
C MET A 586 3.90 0.29 15.62
N SER A 587 3.80 -1.04 15.54
CA SER A 587 4.71 -1.98 16.17
C SER A 587 4.80 -3.28 15.38
N ALA A 588 6.03 -3.78 15.19
CA ALA A 588 6.28 -5.07 14.55
C ALA A 588 5.97 -6.28 15.45
N ASP A 589 5.63 -6.07 16.74
CA ASP A 589 5.43 -7.15 17.72
C ASP A 589 4.41 -8.20 17.25
N ALA A 590 3.28 -7.76 16.67
CA ALA A 590 2.23 -8.68 16.23
C ALA A 590 2.67 -9.52 15.02
N LEU A 591 3.45 -8.92 14.12
CA LEU A 591 4.03 -9.60 12.96
C LEU A 591 5.08 -10.62 13.39
N LEU A 592 5.99 -10.23 14.28
CA LEU A 592 7.03 -11.11 14.81
C LEU A 592 6.40 -12.28 15.58
N GLU A 593 5.36 -12.02 16.38
CA GLU A 593 4.59 -13.07 17.05
C GLU A 593 3.96 -14.06 16.06
N TYR A 594 3.36 -13.55 14.99
CA TYR A 594 2.80 -14.39 13.93
C TYR A 594 3.87 -15.28 13.30
N PHE A 595 5.06 -14.76 12.99
CA PHE A 595 6.11 -15.55 12.32
C PHE A 595 7.08 -16.27 13.27
N GLN A 596 6.90 -16.18 14.60
CA GLN A 596 7.82 -16.79 15.57
C GLN A 596 8.02 -18.30 15.36
N PRO A 597 6.97 -19.11 15.11
CA PRO A 597 7.17 -20.54 14.88
C PRO A 597 8.02 -20.84 13.64
N LEU A 598 7.87 -20.03 12.57
CA LEU A 598 8.70 -20.14 11.37
C LEU A 598 10.15 -19.74 11.66
N TYR A 599 10.36 -18.65 12.41
CA TYR A 599 11.68 -18.20 12.80
C TYR A 599 12.46 -19.29 13.53
N ASP A 600 11.85 -19.87 14.56
CA ASP A 600 12.46 -20.90 15.39
C ASP A 600 12.84 -22.13 14.57
N TRP A 601 11.97 -22.53 13.63
CA TRP A 601 12.24 -23.62 12.71
C TRP A 601 13.38 -23.30 11.74
N LEU A 602 13.36 -22.13 11.09
CA LEU A 602 14.38 -21.73 10.11
C LEU A 602 15.78 -21.64 10.73
N VAL A 603 15.91 -21.14 11.97
CA VAL A 603 17.20 -21.06 12.67
C VAL A 603 17.81 -22.45 12.87
N VAL A 604 17.01 -23.42 13.29
CA VAL A 604 17.45 -24.81 13.48
C VAL A 604 17.78 -25.45 12.14
N GLU A 605 16.91 -25.25 11.14
CA GLU A 605 17.04 -25.89 9.84
C GLU A 605 18.22 -25.35 9.03
N ASN A 606 18.40 -24.03 8.97
CA ASN A 606 19.55 -23.42 8.29
C ASN A 606 20.87 -23.92 8.88
N LYS A 607 20.93 -24.10 10.22
CA LYS A 607 22.10 -24.69 10.88
C LYS A 607 22.29 -26.15 10.51
N ARG A 608 21.22 -26.93 10.40
CA ARG A 608 21.25 -28.34 9.99
C ARG A 608 21.74 -28.50 8.54
N LEU A 609 21.27 -27.64 7.65
CA LEU A 609 21.64 -27.60 6.23
C LEU A 609 23.03 -27.00 5.98
N GLY A 610 23.58 -26.27 6.96
CA GLY A 610 24.80 -25.48 6.77
C GLY A 610 24.59 -24.28 5.84
N ALA A 611 23.35 -23.77 5.75
CA ALA A 611 23.03 -22.61 4.92
C ALA A 611 23.69 -21.35 5.49
N TYR A 612 24.41 -20.62 4.64
CA TYR A 612 24.96 -19.31 5.00
C TYR A 612 23.83 -18.30 5.21
N VAL A 613 23.87 -17.54 6.31
CA VAL A 613 22.90 -16.48 6.64
C VAL A 613 23.51 -15.11 6.35
N GLY A 614 22.76 -14.24 5.70
CA GLY A 614 23.24 -12.97 5.14
C GLY A 614 23.83 -13.14 3.74
N TRP A 615 24.36 -12.07 3.16
CA TRP A 615 24.91 -12.08 1.80
C TRP A 615 26.07 -11.11 1.62
N GLU A 616 26.92 -11.40 0.65
CA GLU A 616 27.97 -10.51 0.16
C GLU A 616 27.36 -9.37 -0.68
N ALA A 617 28.11 -8.28 -0.87
CA ALA A 617 27.65 -7.15 -1.68
C ALA A 617 27.46 -7.58 -3.15
N THR A 618 26.43 -7.04 -3.82
CA THR A 618 26.24 -7.28 -5.25
C THR A 618 27.30 -6.60 -6.10
N GLU A 619 27.71 -7.25 -7.19
CA GLU A 619 28.55 -6.69 -8.25
C GLU A 619 27.75 -6.48 -9.56
N LYS A 620 26.41 -6.59 -9.51
CA LYS A 620 25.51 -6.58 -10.68
C LYS A 620 25.08 -5.19 -11.15
N CYS A 621 25.58 -4.12 -10.53
CA CYS A 621 25.48 -2.78 -11.12
C CYS A 621 26.84 -2.11 -11.18
N GLN A 622 27.20 -1.62 -12.35
CA GLN A 622 28.46 -0.93 -12.61
C GLN A 622 28.17 0.50 -13.09
N PRO A 623 28.85 1.53 -12.58
CA PRO A 623 28.59 2.91 -13.01
C PRO A 623 28.84 3.18 -14.50
N GLU A 624 29.63 2.35 -15.22
CA GLU A 624 30.03 2.54 -16.63
C GLU A 624 29.72 1.35 -17.54
#